data_AF-A0A1M6H9K1-F1
#
_entry.id   AF-A0A1M6H9K1-F1
#
_cell.length_a   1.000
_cell.length_b   1.000
_cell.length_c   1.000
_cell.angle_alpha   90.00
_cell.angle_beta   90.00
_cell.angle_gamma   90.00
#
_symmetry.space_group_name_H-M   'P 1'
#
loop_
_entity.id
_entity.type
_entity.pdbx_description
1 polymer ?
#
loop_
_entity_poly.entity_id
_entity_poly.type
_entity_poly.pdbx_seq_one_letter_code
_entity_poly.pdbx_strand_id
1 'polypeptide(L)'
;MKKSIYYFAFVLSFVTQFAIAQVKILEKGKANETNSIKKEQVKLEIPQNQLATIKETYNWNKEKFLIVNFKGMRHACNYDIYDDLVNAYNQYEKPAFAKMDLTNCRNVFLYADVQYAKPILDKKTHYEDVGHYFLKHYFNDLSTCTGVMVINQKGQYLLANEEYSTFTITKMIENLSK
;
A
#
# COMPACT_ATOMS: atom_id res chain seq x y z
N MET A 1 16.54 -44.47 41.83
CA MET A 1 15.85 -43.17 41.63
C MET A 1 16.76 -41.99 41.21
N LYS A 2 17.92 -42.20 40.55
CA LYS A 2 18.82 -41.08 40.13
C LYS A 2 18.81 -40.74 38.63
N LYS A 3 18.19 -41.55 37.77
CA LYS A 3 18.16 -41.33 36.31
C LYS A 3 17.04 -40.40 35.80
N SER A 4 15.98 -40.20 36.59
CA SER A 4 14.81 -39.39 36.18
C SER A 4 15.03 -37.87 36.29
N ILE A 5 15.90 -37.43 37.19
CA ILE A 5 16.15 -36.00 37.45
C ILE A 5 16.97 -35.35 36.32
N TYR A 6 17.86 -36.12 35.68
CA TYR A 6 18.69 -35.61 34.57
C TYR A 6 17.89 -35.34 33.29
N TYR A 7 16.83 -36.11 33.03
CA TYR A 7 15.97 -35.88 31.86
C TYR A 7 15.15 -34.59 32.00
N PHE A 8 14.67 -34.29 33.21
CA PHE A 8 13.86 -33.09 33.45
C PHE A 8 14.68 -31.80 33.33
N ALA A 9 15.93 -31.80 33.79
CA ALA A 9 16.83 -30.66 33.66
C ALA A 9 17.25 -30.39 32.20
N PHE A 10 17.40 -31.45 31.39
CA PHE A 10 17.79 -31.31 29.98
C PHE A 10 16.67 -30.76 29.10
N VAL A 11 15.41 -31.17 29.36
CA VAL A 11 14.24 -30.67 28.62
C VAL A 11 13.96 -29.21 28.95
N LEU A 12 14.13 -28.78 30.21
CA LEU A 12 13.92 -27.39 30.61
C LEU A 12 14.93 -26.42 29.97
N SER A 13 16.18 -26.87 29.78
CA SER A 13 17.23 -26.11 29.08
C SER A 13 16.90 -25.91 27.59
N PHE A 14 16.37 -26.94 26.92
CA PHE A 14 16.02 -26.84 25.49
C PHE A 14 14.84 -25.90 25.21
N VAL A 15 13.82 -25.90 26.09
CA VAL A 15 12.64 -25.03 25.92
C VAL A 15 13.01 -23.55 26.06
N THR A 16 13.92 -23.23 26.98
CA THR A 16 14.37 -21.84 27.18
C THR A 16 15.23 -21.32 26.02
N GLN A 17 16.09 -22.16 25.44
CA GLN A 17 16.87 -21.79 24.26
C GLN A 17 16.00 -21.53 23.03
N PHE A 18 14.95 -22.33 22.82
CA PHE A 18 14.01 -22.11 21.72
C PHE A 18 13.21 -20.81 21.87
N ALA A 19 12.77 -20.49 23.10
CA ALA A 19 12.06 -19.24 23.37
C ALA A 19 12.94 -18.01 23.10
N ILE A 20 14.22 -18.04 23.51
CA ILE A 20 15.16 -16.94 23.29
C ILE A 20 15.45 -16.75 21.79
N ALA A 21 15.56 -17.83 21.03
CA ALA A 21 15.77 -17.76 19.57
C ALA A 21 14.57 -17.10 18.86
N GLN A 22 13.34 -17.46 19.24
CA GLN A 22 12.11 -16.86 18.70
C GLN A 22 12.02 -15.35 19.00
N VAL A 23 12.36 -14.93 20.22
CA VAL A 23 12.37 -13.51 20.61
C VAL A 23 13.40 -12.72 19.79
N LYS A 24 14.62 -13.25 19.61
CA LYS A 24 15.66 -12.59 18.80
C LYS A 24 15.27 -12.46 17.32
N ILE A 25 14.54 -13.44 16.77
CA ILE A 25 14.02 -13.38 15.40
C ILE A 25 12.94 -12.30 15.27
N LEU A 26 12.04 -12.20 16.24
CA LEU A 26 11.00 -11.16 16.29
C LEU A 26 11.60 -9.76 16.45
N GLU A 27 12.65 -9.60 17.26
CA GLU A 27 13.36 -8.32 17.41
C GLU A 27 14.11 -7.91 16.14
N LYS A 28 14.75 -8.87 15.45
CA LYS A 28 15.38 -8.61 14.13
C LYS A 28 14.36 -8.24 13.06
N GLY A 29 13.18 -8.87 13.05
CA GLY A 29 12.08 -8.53 12.16
C GLY A 29 11.60 -7.09 12.34
N LYS A 30 11.36 -6.69 13.60
CA LYS A 30 10.97 -5.31 13.96
C LYS A 30 12.07 -4.29 13.61
N ALA A 31 13.34 -4.61 13.87
CA ALA A 31 14.45 -3.72 13.53
C ALA A 31 14.64 -3.53 12.02
N ASN A 32 14.37 -4.56 11.21
CA ASN A 32 14.42 -4.48 9.76
C ASN A 32 13.23 -3.70 9.17
N GLU A 33 12.02 -3.85 9.72
CA GLU A 33 10.86 -2.99 9.38
C GLU A 33 11.10 -1.53 9.75
N THR A 34 11.77 -1.27 10.87
CA THR A 34 12.02 0.11 11.32
C THR A 34 13.10 0.80 10.47
N ASN A 35 14.06 0.04 9.91
CA ASN A 35 15.14 0.58 9.08
C ASN A 35 14.74 0.81 7.61
N SER A 36 13.78 0.05 7.05
CA SER A 36 13.25 0.33 5.71
C SER A 36 12.41 1.62 5.66
N ILE A 37 11.87 2.06 6.80
CA ILE A 37 10.99 3.24 6.92
C ILE A 37 11.79 4.57 7.07
N LYS A 38 13.12 4.53 7.27
CA LYS A 38 13.97 5.72 7.43
C LYS A 38 14.56 6.28 6.12
N LYS A 39 14.00 5.94 4.96
CA LYS A 39 14.24 6.74 3.75
C LYS A 39 13.32 7.96 3.85
N GLU A 40 13.89 9.12 4.13
CA GLU A 40 13.18 10.40 4.17
C GLU A 40 12.34 10.54 2.89
N GLN A 41 11.02 10.39 3.01
CA GLN A 41 10.15 10.47 1.86
C GLN A 41 10.12 11.93 1.41
N VAL A 42 10.81 12.21 0.32
CA VAL A 42 10.88 13.55 -0.27
C VAL A 42 9.46 13.97 -0.64
N LYS A 43 9.00 15.07 -0.05
CA LYS A 43 7.72 15.68 -0.37
C LYS A 43 7.83 16.32 -1.75
N LEU A 44 7.19 15.72 -2.74
CA LEU A 44 7.13 16.20 -4.11
C LEU A 44 5.81 16.94 -4.35
N GLU A 45 5.76 17.79 -5.37
CA GLU A 45 4.58 18.62 -5.68
C GLU A 45 4.10 18.43 -7.12
N ILE A 46 2.79 18.24 -7.26
CA ILE A 46 2.11 18.17 -8.56
C ILE A 46 1.94 19.60 -9.11
N PRO A 47 2.31 19.87 -10.38
CA PRO A 47 2.02 21.13 -11.05
C PRO A 47 0.55 21.55 -10.93
N GLN A 48 0.29 22.84 -10.67
CA GLN A 48 -1.07 23.31 -10.31
C GLN A 48 -2.12 23.07 -11.39
N ASN A 49 -1.74 23.17 -12.67
CA ASN A 49 -2.63 22.84 -13.79
C ASN A 49 -3.02 21.36 -13.80
N GLN A 50 -2.07 20.46 -13.53
CA GLN A 50 -2.33 19.03 -13.41
C GLN A 50 -3.15 18.71 -12.17
N LEU A 51 -2.89 19.38 -11.05
CA LEU A 51 -3.65 19.21 -9.82
C LEU A 51 -5.13 19.58 -10.01
N ALA A 52 -5.43 20.67 -10.71
CA ALA A 52 -6.80 21.05 -11.05
C ALA A 52 -7.52 19.94 -11.85
N THR A 53 -6.87 19.39 -12.87
CA THR A 53 -7.42 18.28 -13.67
C THR A 53 -7.64 17.02 -12.84
N ILE A 54 -6.72 16.67 -11.94
CA ILE A 54 -6.87 15.53 -11.02
C ILE A 54 -8.09 15.73 -10.11
N LYS A 55 -8.25 16.92 -9.52
CA LYS A 55 -9.39 17.24 -8.65
C LYS A 55 -10.72 17.07 -9.38
N GLU A 56 -10.81 17.59 -10.60
CA GLU A 56 -12.00 17.47 -11.43
C GLU A 56 -12.30 16.01 -11.81
N THR A 57 -11.29 15.30 -12.33
CA THR A 57 -11.42 13.92 -12.83
C THR A 57 -11.96 12.96 -11.76
N TYR A 58 -11.47 13.09 -10.52
CA TYR A 58 -11.83 12.18 -9.43
C TYR A 58 -12.91 12.74 -8.50
N ASN A 59 -13.50 13.90 -8.84
CA ASN A 59 -14.44 14.64 -8.01
C ASN A 59 -13.91 14.87 -6.59
N TRP A 60 -12.62 15.21 -6.48
CA TRP A 60 -11.92 15.44 -5.23
C TRP A 60 -11.94 16.94 -4.87
N ASN A 61 -13.01 17.34 -4.19
CA ASN A 61 -13.32 18.76 -3.97
C ASN A 61 -13.32 19.17 -2.50
N LYS A 62 -13.73 18.28 -1.58
CA LYS A 62 -13.96 18.62 -0.17
C LYS A 62 -12.99 17.93 0.77
N GLU A 63 -12.53 16.76 0.40
CA GLU A 63 -11.66 15.89 1.18
C GLU A 63 -10.25 16.48 1.25
N LYS A 64 -9.54 16.30 2.36
CA LYS A 64 -8.18 16.84 2.54
C LYS A 64 -7.14 16.10 1.72
N PHE A 65 -7.38 14.81 1.48
CA PHE A 65 -6.46 13.91 0.78
C PHE A 65 -7.16 13.15 -0.34
N LEU A 66 -6.41 12.85 -1.39
CA LEU A 66 -6.73 11.85 -2.41
C LEU A 66 -5.79 10.67 -2.22
N ILE A 67 -6.33 9.47 -2.15
CA ILE A 67 -5.60 8.21 -2.13
C ILE A 67 -5.83 7.54 -3.48
N VAL A 68 -4.75 7.32 -4.23
CA VAL A 68 -4.75 6.65 -5.52
C VAL A 68 -4.12 5.27 -5.35
N ASN A 69 -4.95 4.23 -5.41
CA ASN A 69 -4.55 2.83 -5.41
C ASN A 69 -4.29 2.40 -6.85
N PHE A 70 -3.04 2.21 -7.22
CA PHE A 70 -2.64 2.00 -8.60
C PHE A 70 -2.38 0.51 -8.90
N LYS A 71 -2.89 0.03 -10.04
CA LYS A 71 -2.49 -1.24 -10.66
C LYS A 71 -1.91 -0.96 -12.05
N GLY A 72 -0.69 -1.44 -12.28
CA GLY A 72 0.09 -1.22 -13.50
C GLY A 72 -0.33 -2.09 -14.69
N MET A 73 0.50 -2.13 -15.73
CA MET A 73 0.20 -2.94 -16.92
C MET A 73 0.26 -4.43 -16.58
N ARG A 74 -0.68 -5.27 -17.07
CA ARG A 74 -0.69 -6.70 -16.76
C ARG A 74 0.64 -7.38 -17.11
N HIS A 75 1.18 -7.07 -18.29
CA HIS A 75 2.40 -7.68 -18.80
C HIS A 75 3.69 -7.19 -18.11
N ALA A 76 3.61 -6.13 -17.31
CA ALA A 76 4.73 -5.64 -16.49
C ALA A 76 4.97 -6.50 -15.23
N CYS A 77 4.05 -7.43 -14.95
CA CYS A 77 4.03 -8.19 -13.71
C CYS A 77 4.36 -9.66 -13.88
N ASN A 78 5.12 -10.20 -12.94
CA ASN A 78 5.32 -11.64 -12.77
C ASN A 78 4.05 -12.36 -12.23
N TYR A 79 3.13 -11.52 -11.76
CA TYR A 79 1.78 -11.70 -11.24
C TYR A 79 0.60 -11.55 -12.18
N ASP A 80 -0.50 -12.29 -12.07
CA ASP A 80 -1.77 -11.76 -12.59
C ASP A 80 -2.44 -10.84 -11.54
N ILE A 81 -2.14 -9.54 -11.61
CA ILE A 81 -2.74 -8.52 -10.73
C ILE A 81 -4.20 -8.18 -11.09
N TYR A 82 -4.72 -8.75 -12.18
CA TYR A 82 -6.07 -8.54 -12.69
C TYR A 82 -6.96 -9.78 -12.54
N ASP A 83 -6.43 -10.89 -12.02
CA ASP A 83 -7.21 -12.09 -11.79
C ASP A 83 -8.36 -11.84 -10.81
N ASP A 84 -9.55 -12.27 -11.20
CA ASP A 84 -10.82 -12.11 -10.47
C ASP A 84 -10.97 -10.78 -9.70
N LEU A 85 -10.70 -9.67 -10.39
CA LEU A 85 -10.53 -8.35 -9.81
C LEU A 85 -11.70 -7.91 -8.91
N VAL A 86 -12.93 -8.24 -9.32
CA VAL A 86 -14.15 -7.91 -8.57
C VAL A 86 -14.19 -8.66 -7.23
N ASN A 87 -13.87 -9.95 -7.22
CA ASN A 87 -13.84 -10.72 -5.97
C ASN A 87 -12.65 -10.32 -5.12
N ALA A 88 -11.47 -10.11 -5.70
CA ALA A 88 -10.28 -9.65 -4.98
C ALA A 88 -10.57 -8.33 -4.23
N TYR A 89 -11.20 -7.36 -4.91
CA TYR A 89 -11.62 -6.11 -4.27
C TYR A 89 -12.62 -6.35 -3.13
N ASN A 90 -13.68 -7.13 -3.38
CA ASN A 90 -14.74 -7.35 -2.39
C ASN A 90 -14.28 -8.15 -1.17
N GLN A 91 -13.36 -9.10 -1.33
CA GLN A 91 -12.90 -9.99 -0.26
C GLN A 91 -11.74 -9.41 0.54
N TYR A 92 -10.85 -8.63 -0.09
CA TYR A 92 -9.61 -8.19 0.55
C TYR A 92 -9.51 -6.67 0.68
N GLU A 93 -9.57 -5.94 -0.44
CA GLU A 93 -9.31 -4.50 -0.44
C GLU A 93 -10.42 -3.73 0.31
N LYS A 94 -11.68 -3.95 -0.05
CA LYS A 94 -12.84 -3.27 0.56
C LYS A 94 -12.92 -3.48 2.09
N PRO A 95 -12.78 -4.71 2.64
CA PRO A 95 -12.75 -4.90 4.09
C PRO A 95 -11.53 -4.29 4.78
N ALA A 96 -10.38 -4.19 4.10
CA ALA A 96 -9.19 -3.53 4.65
C ALA A 96 -9.43 -2.02 4.81
N PHE A 97 -9.94 -1.36 3.76
CA PHE A 97 -10.25 0.07 3.80
C PHE A 97 -11.42 0.42 4.74
N ALA A 98 -12.38 -0.48 4.93
CA ALA A 98 -13.48 -0.28 5.88
C ALA A 98 -13.03 -0.13 7.34
N LYS A 99 -11.82 -0.56 7.68
CA LYS A 99 -11.23 -0.43 9.02
C LYS A 99 -10.44 0.87 9.22
N MET A 100 -10.26 1.65 8.16
CA MET A 100 -9.53 2.92 8.21
C MET A 100 -10.48 4.10 8.40
N ASP A 101 -10.02 5.14 9.11
CA ASP A 101 -10.70 6.44 9.08
C ASP A 101 -10.35 7.16 7.77
N LEU A 102 -11.30 7.13 6.83
CA LEU A 102 -11.20 7.78 5.53
C LEU A 102 -12.16 8.97 5.41
N THR A 103 -12.71 9.50 6.51
CA THR A 103 -13.74 10.56 6.45
C THR A 103 -13.26 11.81 5.68
N ASN A 104 -11.97 12.13 5.74
CA ASN A 104 -11.37 13.26 5.03
C ASN A 104 -10.56 12.85 3.79
N CYS A 105 -10.79 11.65 3.24
CA CYS A 105 -10.05 11.10 2.12
C CYS A 105 -10.98 10.71 0.97
N ARG A 106 -10.62 11.16 -0.24
CA ARG A 106 -11.16 10.59 -1.47
C ARG A 106 -10.32 9.36 -1.82
N ASN A 107 -10.89 8.16 -1.71
CA ASN A 107 -10.19 6.92 -2.06
C ASN A 107 -10.60 6.45 -3.45
N VAL A 108 -9.65 6.27 -4.36
CA VAL A 108 -9.89 5.79 -5.73
C VAL A 108 -8.93 4.66 -6.10
N PHE A 109 -9.40 3.78 -6.96
CA PHE A 109 -8.63 2.71 -7.59
C PHE A 109 -8.41 3.07 -9.05
N LEU A 110 -7.17 2.99 -9.49
CA LEU A 110 -6.74 3.42 -10.80
C LEU A 110 -6.02 2.29 -11.51
N TYR A 111 -6.44 1.99 -12.74
CA TYR A 111 -5.95 0.86 -13.51
C TYR A 111 -5.30 1.32 -14.81
N ALA A 112 -4.01 0.99 -14.98
CA ALA A 112 -3.30 1.27 -16.22
C ALA A 112 -3.78 0.37 -17.37
N ASP A 113 -4.02 -0.92 -17.10
CA ASP A 113 -4.50 -1.84 -18.12
C ASP A 113 -6.04 -1.91 -18.16
N VAL A 114 -6.62 -0.98 -18.93
CA VAL A 114 -8.08 -0.82 -19.03
C VAL A 114 -8.75 -2.09 -19.56
N GLN A 115 -8.10 -2.83 -20.47
CA GLN A 115 -8.72 -4.01 -21.10
C GLN A 115 -9.05 -5.10 -20.08
N TYR A 116 -8.17 -5.33 -19.12
CA TYR A 116 -8.39 -6.30 -18.04
C TYR A 116 -9.22 -5.71 -16.89
N ALA A 117 -9.14 -4.40 -16.65
CA ALA A 117 -9.89 -3.73 -15.58
C ALA A 117 -11.39 -3.57 -15.88
N LYS A 118 -11.83 -3.69 -17.15
CA LYS A 118 -13.22 -3.44 -17.58
C LYS A 118 -14.32 -3.92 -16.62
N PRO A 119 -14.23 -5.13 -16.02
CA PRO A 119 -15.30 -5.64 -15.16
C PRO A 119 -15.56 -4.83 -13.89
N ILE A 120 -14.59 -4.04 -13.41
CA ILE A 120 -14.71 -3.30 -12.14
C ILE A 120 -14.84 -1.78 -12.33
N LEU A 121 -14.57 -1.25 -13.52
CA LEU A 121 -14.58 0.20 -13.77
C LEU A 121 -16.00 0.76 -13.60
N ASP A 122 -16.13 1.78 -12.74
CA ASP A 122 -17.41 2.42 -12.42
C ASP A 122 -17.38 3.96 -12.54
N LYS A 123 -16.20 4.54 -12.83
CA LYS A 123 -15.96 6.00 -12.90
C LYS A 123 -16.36 6.76 -11.63
N LYS A 124 -16.48 6.06 -10.50
CA LYS A 124 -16.85 6.62 -9.19
C LYS A 124 -15.85 6.25 -8.11
N THR A 125 -15.41 5.01 -8.08
CA THR A 125 -14.38 4.49 -7.17
C THR A 125 -13.26 3.80 -7.93
N HIS A 126 -13.54 3.27 -9.12
CA HIS A 126 -12.65 2.50 -9.97
C HIS A 126 -12.56 3.18 -11.34
N TYR A 127 -11.35 3.60 -11.69
CA TYR A 127 -11.07 4.47 -12.82
C TYR A 127 -9.99 3.88 -13.73
N GLU A 128 -10.10 4.18 -15.02
CA GLU A 128 -9.00 4.00 -15.95
C GLU A 128 -7.93 5.09 -15.75
N ASP A 129 -6.65 4.72 -15.91
CA ASP A 129 -5.56 5.68 -16.06
C ASP A 129 -5.52 6.21 -17.51
N VAL A 130 -6.39 7.18 -17.81
CA VAL A 130 -6.55 7.74 -19.15
C VAL A 130 -5.21 8.22 -19.71
N GLY A 131 -4.82 7.70 -20.88
CA GLY A 131 -3.56 8.04 -21.53
C GLY A 131 -2.31 7.58 -20.78
N HIS A 132 -2.47 6.71 -19.77
CA HIS A 132 -1.43 6.25 -18.86
C HIS A 132 -0.74 7.39 -18.10
N TYR A 133 -1.49 8.41 -17.70
CA TYR A 133 -0.94 9.61 -17.07
C TYR A 133 -0.24 9.26 -15.74
N PHE A 134 -0.91 8.56 -14.82
CA PHE A 134 -0.30 8.20 -13.54
C PHE A 134 0.87 7.23 -13.72
N LEU A 135 0.73 6.26 -14.61
CA LEU A 135 1.81 5.35 -14.97
C LEU A 135 3.05 6.12 -15.45
N LYS A 136 2.91 7.04 -16.42
CA LYS A 136 4.05 7.77 -17.01
C LYS A 136 4.70 8.77 -16.07
N HIS A 137 3.92 9.40 -15.19
CA HIS A 137 4.41 10.52 -14.38
C HIS A 137 4.83 10.13 -12.96
N TYR A 138 4.23 9.08 -12.38
CA TYR A 138 4.45 8.74 -10.97
C TYR A 138 4.90 7.29 -10.79
N PHE A 139 4.27 6.35 -11.50
CA PHE A 139 4.57 4.92 -11.39
C PHE A 139 5.46 4.41 -12.53
N ASN A 140 6.36 5.25 -13.05
CA ASN A 140 7.07 5.10 -14.34
C ASN A 140 8.15 3.99 -14.38
N ASP A 141 8.21 3.12 -13.38
CA ASP A 141 8.99 1.90 -13.52
C ASP A 141 8.14 0.89 -14.28
N LEU A 142 8.65 0.39 -15.41
CA LEU A 142 8.04 -0.69 -16.20
C LEU A 142 7.82 -1.99 -15.39
N SER A 143 8.21 -2.03 -14.12
CA SER A 143 8.00 -3.11 -13.15
C SER A 143 6.99 -2.77 -12.05
N THR A 144 6.40 -1.56 -12.01
CA THR A 144 5.41 -1.22 -10.98
C THR A 144 4.10 -1.94 -11.26
N CYS A 145 3.90 -3.03 -10.53
CA CYS A 145 2.66 -3.81 -10.55
C CYS A 145 1.54 -3.17 -9.77
N THR A 146 1.86 -2.75 -8.56
CA THR A 146 0.94 -2.12 -7.63
C THR A 146 1.65 -0.95 -6.95
N GLY A 147 0.87 0.01 -6.50
CA GLY A 147 1.41 1.14 -5.75
C GLY A 147 0.31 1.99 -5.15
N VAL A 148 0.70 2.90 -4.27
CA VAL A 148 -0.20 3.87 -3.69
C VAL A 148 0.42 5.25 -3.67
N MET A 149 -0.39 6.25 -4.02
CA MET A 149 -0.03 7.66 -3.94
C MET A 149 -1.05 8.38 -3.05
N VAL A 150 -0.58 9.17 -2.09
CA VAL A 150 -1.42 10.05 -1.28
C VAL A 150 -1.09 11.49 -1.61
N ILE A 151 -2.09 12.28 -1.96
CA ILE A 151 -1.95 13.67 -2.41
C ILE A 151 -2.77 14.56 -1.46
N ASN A 152 -2.23 15.69 -1.01
CA ASN A 152 -2.99 16.68 -0.24
C ASN A 152 -3.54 17.81 -1.14
N GLN A 153 -4.46 18.62 -0.61
CA GLN A 153 -5.11 19.71 -1.37
C GLN A 153 -4.16 20.74 -2.02
N LYS A 154 -2.90 20.84 -1.56
CA LYS A 154 -1.87 21.72 -2.13
C LYS A 154 -1.10 21.08 -3.30
N GLY A 155 -1.34 19.80 -3.58
CA GLY A 155 -0.63 19.03 -4.60
C GLY A 155 0.63 18.33 -4.08
N GLN A 156 0.89 18.40 -2.77
CA GLN A 156 2.01 17.69 -2.18
C GLN A 156 1.66 16.21 -2.04
N TYR A 157 2.59 15.32 -2.36
CA TYR A 157 2.32 13.90 -2.37
C TYR A 157 3.43 13.03 -1.81
N LEU A 158 3.04 11.81 -1.43
CA LEU A 158 3.89 10.70 -1.09
C LEU A 158 3.50 9.49 -1.94
N LEU A 159 4.47 8.65 -2.25
CA LEU A 159 4.35 7.56 -3.21
C LEU A 159 5.04 6.30 -2.68
N ALA A 160 4.41 5.15 -2.87
CA ALA A 160 5.03 3.82 -2.76
C ALA A 160 4.75 3.04 -4.04
N ASN A 161 5.80 2.58 -4.73
CA ASN A 161 5.76 1.86 -6.01
C ASN A 161 5.81 0.34 -5.84
N GLU A 162 5.22 -0.16 -4.76
CA GLU A 162 5.23 -1.55 -4.36
C GLU A 162 3.94 -1.89 -3.61
N GLU A 163 3.80 -3.16 -3.21
CA GLU A 163 2.70 -3.59 -2.35
C GLU A 163 2.68 -2.79 -1.05
N TYR A 164 1.47 -2.39 -0.64
CA TYR A 164 1.28 -1.49 0.48
C TYR A 164 0.20 -2.01 1.40
N SER A 165 0.27 -1.56 2.65
CA SER A 165 -0.72 -1.86 3.67
C SER A 165 -1.54 -0.61 4.00
N THR A 166 -2.64 -0.80 4.73
CA THR A 166 -3.40 0.32 5.32
C THR A 166 -2.53 1.16 6.26
N PHE A 167 -1.57 0.55 6.96
CA PHE A 167 -0.60 1.27 7.79
C PHE A 167 0.29 2.20 6.97
N THR A 168 0.75 1.76 5.80
CA THR A 168 1.53 2.59 4.85
C THR A 168 0.77 3.86 4.50
N ILE A 169 -0.51 3.73 4.13
CA ILE A 169 -1.38 4.86 3.77
C ILE A 169 -1.59 5.80 4.97
N THR A 170 -1.88 5.27 6.15
CA THR A 170 -2.02 6.07 7.38
C THR A 170 -0.77 6.90 7.65
N LYS A 171 0.42 6.31 7.51
CA LYS A 171 1.70 7.01 7.69
C LYS A 171 1.91 8.11 6.66
N MET A 172 1.53 7.88 5.40
CA MET A 172 1.58 8.91 4.36
C MET A 172 0.65 10.09 4.69
N ILE A 173 -0.57 9.82 5.13
CA ILE A 173 -1.54 10.86 5.54
C ILE A 173 -0.99 11.66 6.73
N GLU A 174 -0.47 11.00 7.76
CA GLU A 174 0.13 11.65 8.93
C GLU A 174 1.29 12.58 8.53
N ASN A 175 2.12 12.16 7.58
CA ASN A 175 3.26 12.96 7.12
C ASN A 175 2.83 14.15 6.27
N LEU A 176 1.81 14.01 5.41
CA LEU A 176 1.29 15.11 4.60
C LEU A 176 0.40 16.09 5.39
N SER A 177 0.01 15.72 6.61
CA SER A 177 -0.74 16.57 7.55
C SER A 177 0.15 17.55 8.33
N LYS A 178 1.47 17.35 8.31
CA LYS A 178 2.47 18.25 8.92
C LYS A 178 2.80 19.41 7.97
#